data_AF-A0A1H9L7X9-F1
#
_entry.id   AF-A0A1H9L7X9-F1
#
_cell.length_a   1.000
_cell.length_b   1.000
_cell.length_c   1.000
_cell.angle_alpha   90.00
_cell.angle_beta   90.00
_cell.angle_gamma   90.00
#
_symmetry.space_group_name_H-M   'P 1'
#
loop_
_entity.id
_entity.type
_entity.pdbx_description
1 polymer ?
#
loop_
_entity_poly.entity_id
_entity_poly.type
_entity_poly.pdbx_seq_one_letter_code
_entity_poly.pdbx_strand_id
1 'polypeptide(L)'
;MVNLLLLFSFIIHVVTLIIIRQMKIKQKSMEDIEANVYEQIDKMENTLALYLVEMREENEHFTKELLAIQEKREQYNNQAPSDENLNKNAFKEEKTITKENNYAKFTPLTNVEQEDVMEQSDTAKILHLSKNGYTTDEIARKLDKGKTEIELLLKFQQKNQ
;
A
#
# COMPACT_ATOMS: atom_id res chain seq x y z
N MET A 1 33.23 -57.12 -8.97
CA MET A 1 33.80 -55.76 -9.13
C MET A 1 32.88 -54.87 -9.97
N VAL A 2 32.65 -55.18 -11.25
CA VAL A 2 31.86 -54.33 -12.17
C VAL A 2 30.38 -54.17 -11.76
N ASN A 3 29.73 -55.24 -11.30
CA ASN A 3 28.32 -55.19 -10.87
C ASN A 3 28.07 -54.26 -9.66
N LEU A 4 29.05 -54.16 -8.75
CA LEU A 4 28.95 -53.27 -7.59
C LEU A 4 29.07 -51.81 -8.04
N LEU A 5 29.94 -51.52 -9.02
CA LEU A 5 30.06 -50.21 -9.63
C LEU A 5 28.80 -49.81 -10.42
N LEU A 6 28.16 -50.76 -11.11
CA LEU A 6 26.86 -50.57 -11.76
C LEU A 6 25.72 -50.28 -10.77
N LEU A 7 25.70 -50.98 -9.63
CA LEU A 7 24.73 -50.74 -8.56
C LEU A 7 24.84 -49.30 -8.02
N PHE A 8 26.06 -48.85 -7.71
CA PHE A 8 26.30 -47.48 -7.24
C PHE A 8 25.92 -46.44 -8.28
N SER A 9 26.23 -46.69 -9.56
CA SER A 9 25.82 -45.80 -10.66
C SER A 9 24.29 -45.67 -10.70
N PHE A 10 23.56 -46.79 -10.62
CA PHE A 10 22.10 -46.77 -10.62
C PHE A 10 21.52 -46.01 -9.42
N ILE A 11 22.08 -46.19 -8.21
CA ILE A 11 21.67 -45.46 -7.01
C ILE A 11 21.86 -43.95 -7.19
N ILE A 12 23.00 -43.52 -7.72
CA ILE A 12 23.29 -42.11 -7.98
C ILE A 12 22.27 -41.53 -8.97
N HIS A 13 21.93 -42.26 -10.04
CA HIS A 13 20.90 -41.81 -10.98
C HIS A 13 19.55 -41.60 -10.30
N VAL A 14 19.10 -42.53 -9.45
CA VAL A 14 17.85 -42.38 -8.68
C VAL A 14 17.89 -41.14 -7.79
N VAL A 15 19.00 -40.90 -7.08
CA VAL A 15 19.17 -39.72 -6.23
C VAL A 15 19.12 -38.43 -7.05
N THR A 16 19.78 -38.39 -8.21
CA THR A 16 19.75 -37.19 -9.08
C THR A 16 18.33 -36.87 -9.56
N LEU A 17 17.52 -37.88 -9.90
CA LEU A 17 16.11 -37.67 -10.29
C LEU A 17 15.28 -37.08 -9.14
N ILE A 18 15.52 -37.51 -7.90
CA ILE A 18 14.85 -36.95 -6.72
C ILE A 18 15.22 -35.47 -6.54
N ILE A 19 16.50 -35.13 -6.68
CA ILE A 19 16.98 -33.75 -6.56
C ILE A 19 16.36 -32.86 -7.66
N ILE A 20 16.33 -33.34 -8.91
CA ILE A 20 15.71 -32.62 -10.04
C ILE A 20 14.22 -32.38 -9.77
N ARG A 21 13.49 -33.40 -9.30
CA ARG A 21 12.07 -33.26 -8.96
C ARG A 21 11.85 -32.19 -7.87
N GLN A 22 12.65 -32.23 -6.80
CA GLN A 22 12.57 -31.26 -5.72
C GLN A 22 12.81 -29.83 -6.21
N MET A 23 13.82 -29.62 -7.06
CA MET A 23 14.10 -28.29 -7.64
C MET A 23 12.93 -27.78 -8.49
N LYS A 24 12.33 -28.64 -9.32
CA LYS A 24 11.20 -28.26 -10.17
C LYS A 24 9.97 -27.81 -9.36
N ILE A 25 9.71 -28.45 -8.21
CA ILE A 25 8.62 -28.05 -7.31
C ILE A 25 8.89 -26.66 -6.71
N LYS A 26 10.13 -26.40 -6.27
CA LYS A 26 10.51 -25.09 -5.72
C LYS A 26 10.43 -23.97 -6.76
N GLN A 27 10.76 -24.27 -8.02
CA GLN A 27 10.66 -23.29 -9.12
C GLN A 27 9.21 -22.93 -9.43
N LYS A 28 8.30 -23.91 -9.48
CA LYS A 28 6.86 -23.66 -9.71
C LYS A 28 6.25 -22.76 -8.63
N SER A 29 6.68 -22.91 -7.38
CA SER A 29 6.21 -22.05 -6.29
C SER A 29 6.60 -20.58 -6.47
N MET A 30 7.67 -20.25 -7.20
CA MET A 30 8.05 -18.87 -7.48
C MET A 30 7.19 -18.28 -8.59
N GLU A 31 6.90 -19.07 -9.63
CA GLU A 31 6.00 -18.69 -10.73
C GLU A 31 4.57 -18.44 -10.23
N ASP A 32 4.08 -19.28 -9.31
CA ASP A 32 2.77 -19.08 -8.66
C ASP A 32 2.74 -17.79 -7.79
N ILE A 33 3.89 -17.37 -7.23
CA ILE A 33 3.99 -16.12 -6.45
C ILE A 33 3.85 -14.91 -7.38
N GLU A 34 4.51 -14.90 -8.53
CA GLU A 34 4.41 -13.81 -9.52
C GLU A 34 2.95 -13.60 -9.98
N ALA A 35 2.25 -14.68 -10.32
CA ALA A 35 0.83 -14.61 -10.69
C ALA A 35 -0.04 -14.01 -9.59
N ASN A 36 0.22 -14.39 -8.32
CA ASN A 36 -0.51 -13.86 -7.17
C ASN A 36 -0.14 -12.39 -6.86
N VAL A 37 1.01 -11.88 -7.31
CA VAL A 37 1.36 -10.45 -7.19
C VAL A 37 0.51 -9.62 -8.15
N TYR A 38 0.36 -10.05 -9.41
CA TYR A 38 -0.50 -9.35 -10.38
C TYR A 38 -1.96 -9.29 -9.93
N GLU A 39 -2.48 -10.39 -9.38
CA GLU A 39 -3.84 -10.40 -8.80
C GLU A 39 -3.98 -9.45 -7.61
N GLN A 40 -2.93 -9.30 -6.78
CA GLN A 40 -2.94 -8.36 -5.66
C GLN A 40 -2.88 -6.90 -6.12
N ILE A 41 -2.17 -6.60 -7.21
CA ILE A 41 -2.14 -5.25 -7.80
C ILE A 41 -3.53 -4.85 -8.29
N ASP A 42 -4.22 -5.72 -9.02
CA ASP A 42 -5.58 -5.45 -9.50
C ASP A 42 -6.57 -5.18 -8.35
N LYS A 43 -6.51 -6.00 -7.29
CA LYS A 43 -7.31 -5.78 -6.07
C LYS A 43 -6.96 -4.46 -5.38
N MET A 44 -5.68 -4.09 -5.36
CA MET A 44 -5.22 -2.82 -4.80
C MET A 44 -5.76 -1.63 -5.61
N GLU A 45 -5.65 -1.66 -6.94
CA GLU A 45 -6.19 -0.60 -7.82
C GLU A 45 -7.70 -0.40 -7.61
N ASN A 46 -8.46 -1.50 -7.55
CA ASN A 46 -9.89 -1.45 -7.29
C ASN A 46 -10.22 -0.87 -5.90
N THR A 47 -9.43 -1.21 -4.87
CA THR A 47 -9.61 -0.68 -3.52
C THR A 47 -9.26 0.80 -3.44
N LEU A 48 -8.19 1.23 -4.12
CA LEU A 48 -7.80 2.64 -4.22
C LEU A 48 -8.85 3.45 -4.97
N ALA A 49 -9.41 2.91 -6.06
CA ALA A 49 -10.50 3.55 -6.79
C ALA A 49 -11.73 3.75 -5.90
N LEU A 50 -12.11 2.73 -5.11
CA LEU A 50 -13.21 2.84 -4.14
C LEU A 50 -12.92 3.93 -3.11
N TYR A 51 -11.72 3.96 -2.53
CA TYR A 51 -11.33 4.96 -1.54
C TYR A 51 -11.32 6.39 -2.10
N LEU A 52 -10.85 6.57 -3.34
CA LEU A 52 -10.88 7.88 -4.01
C LEU A 52 -12.31 8.36 -4.26
N VAL A 53 -13.22 7.45 -4.60
CA VAL A 53 -14.65 7.78 -4.75
C VAL A 53 -15.23 8.18 -3.40
N GLU A 54 -15.00 7.40 -2.36
CA GLU A 54 -15.48 7.68 -1.00
C GLU A 54 -14.97 9.03 -0.49
N MET A 55 -13.67 9.31 -0.64
CA MET A 55 -13.07 10.58 -0.25
C MET A 55 -13.63 11.76 -1.04
N ARG A 56 -13.89 11.59 -2.35
CA ARG A 56 -14.54 12.63 -3.16
C ARG A 56 -15.96 12.91 -2.66
N GLU A 57 -16.72 11.86 -2.39
CA GLU A 57 -18.09 11.99 -1.87
C GLU A 57 -18.13 12.65 -0.49
N GLU A 58 -17.21 12.28 0.41
CA GLU A 58 -17.07 12.90 1.72
C GLU A 58 -16.71 14.40 1.61
N ASN A 59 -15.78 14.75 0.72
CA ASN A 59 -15.43 16.15 0.43
C ASN A 59 -16.61 16.94 -0.13
N GLU A 60 -17.41 16.35 -1.02
CA GLU A 60 -18.62 16.97 -1.56
C GLU A 60 -19.68 17.17 -0.46
N HIS A 61 -19.87 16.19 0.42
CA HIS A 61 -20.77 16.28 1.57
C HIS A 61 -20.34 17.40 2.52
N PHE A 62 -19.06 17.42 2.91
CA PHE A 62 -18.49 18.44 3.79
C PHE A 62 -18.64 19.85 3.21
N THR A 63 -18.38 20.02 1.91
CA THR A 63 -18.54 21.31 1.22
C THR A 63 -20.01 21.77 1.25
N LYS A 64 -20.96 20.87 1.01
CA LYS A 64 -22.40 21.17 1.07
C LYS A 64 -22.84 21.57 2.48
N GLU A 65 -22.36 20.88 3.50
CA GLU A 65 -22.68 21.19 4.89
C GLU A 65 -22.16 22.57 5.30
N LEU A 66 -20.92 22.91 4.92
CA LEU A 66 -20.35 24.24 5.16
C LEU A 66 -21.15 25.34 4.46
N LEU A 67 -21.54 25.14 3.20
CA LEU A 67 -22.36 26.10 2.46
C LEU A 67 -23.73 26.28 3.13
N ALA A 68 -24.38 25.19 3.56
CA ALA A 68 -25.67 25.25 4.26
C ALA A 68 -25.57 26.00 5.61
N ILE A 69 -24.47 25.85 6.34
CA ILE A 69 -24.20 26.61 7.58
C ILE A 69 -24.00 28.10 7.28
N GLN A 70 -23.29 28.43 6.20
CA GLN A 70 -23.07 29.81 5.78
C GLN A 70 -24.39 30.48 5.37
N GLU A 71 -25.20 29.82 4.54
CA GLU A 71 -26.53 30.31 4.15
C GLU A 71 -27.44 30.54 5.37
N LYS A 72 -27.44 29.59 6.34
CA LYS A 72 -28.19 29.77 7.60
C LYS A 72 -27.71 30.97 8.41
N ARG A 73 -26.41 31.26 8.46
CA ARG A 73 -25.89 32.46 9.15
C ARG A 73 -26.30 33.75 8.47
N GLU A 74 -26.26 33.79 7.14
CA GLU A 74 -26.69 34.98 6.39
C GLU A 74 -28.20 35.24 6.53
N GLN A 75 -29.00 34.19 6.68
CA GLN A 75 -30.44 34.32 6.92
C GLN A 75 -30.76 34.80 8.36
N TYR A 76 -29.96 34.41 9.37
CA TYR A 76 -30.11 34.88 10.75
C TYR A 76 -29.62 36.33 10.98
N ASN A 77 -28.66 36.81 10.18
CA ASN A 77 -28.13 38.18 10.30
C ASN A 77 -29.06 39.27 9.72
N ASN A 78 -30.16 38.90 9.07
CA ASN A 78 -31.10 39.84 8.45
C ASN A 78 -32.31 40.20 9.34
N GLN A 79 -32.33 39.81 10.63
CA GLN A 79 -33.46 40.07 11.55
C GLN A 79 -33.08 40.58 12.96
N ALA A 80 -31.98 41.31 13.13
CA ALA A 80 -31.75 42.08 14.36
C ALA A 80 -31.28 43.51 14.05
N PRO A 81 -31.78 44.54 14.79
CA PRO A 81 -31.43 45.93 14.53
C PRO A 81 -29.97 46.21 14.89
N SER A 82 -29.39 47.11 14.10
CA SER A 82 -28.02 47.60 14.17
C SER A 82 -27.57 47.92 15.59
N ASP A 83 -26.52 47.24 16.05
CA ASP A 83 -25.56 47.82 16.98
C ASP A 83 -24.18 47.83 16.34
N GLU A 84 -23.68 49.05 16.26
CA GLU A 84 -22.42 49.46 15.71
C GLU A 84 -21.28 48.94 16.60
N ASN A 85 -20.15 48.56 15.98
CA ASN A 85 -18.85 48.19 16.57
C ASN A 85 -18.63 46.70 16.89
N LEU A 86 -17.91 46.01 16.00
CA LEU A 86 -16.47 45.73 16.22
C LEU A 86 -15.83 45.03 15.01
N ASN A 87 -14.74 45.64 14.57
CA ASN A 87 -13.59 45.02 13.90
C ASN A 87 -13.78 44.51 12.46
N LYS A 88 -13.91 45.47 11.53
CA LYS A 88 -13.25 45.38 10.22
C LYS A 88 -11.75 45.32 10.45
N ASN A 89 -11.11 44.16 10.26
CA ASN A 89 -9.81 44.00 9.60
C ASN A 89 -9.34 42.53 9.64
N ALA A 90 -8.69 42.12 8.55
CA ALA A 90 -8.26 40.76 8.18
C ALA A 90 -9.44 39.89 7.66
N PHE A 91 -9.71 39.78 6.37
CA PHE A 91 -8.76 39.56 5.27
C PHE A 91 -9.42 40.07 3.97
N LYS A 92 -8.96 41.22 3.48
CA LYS A 92 -9.10 41.59 2.08
C LYS A 92 -7.74 41.33 1.46
N GLU A 93 -7.63 40.25 0.70
CA GLU A 93 -6.91 40.30 -0.57
C GLU A 93 -7.53 39.31 -1.54
N GLU A 94 -7.92 39.90 -2.64
CA GLU A 94 -8.58 39.39 -3.83
C GLU A 94 -7.67 38.41 -4.57
N LYS A 95 -8.22 37.25 -4.96
CA LYS A 95 -7.97 36.74 -6.31
C LYS A 95 -9.02 35.72 -6.73
N THR A 96 -9.80 36.15 -7.70
CA THR A 96 -10.38 35.34 -8.77
C THR A 96 -9.62 34.03 -9.01
N ILE A 97 -10.26 32.90 -8.73
CA ILE A 97 -10.03 31.68 -9.50
C ILE A 97 -11.29 31.46 -10.33
N THR A 98 -11.16 31.93 -11.57
CA THR A 98 -11.93 31.56 -12.73
C THR A 98 -12.32 30.08 -12.66
N LYS A 99 -13.60 29.79 -12.90
CA LYS A 99 -14.06 28.43 -13.22
C LYS A 99 -13.41 28.01 -14.54
N GLU A 100 -12.18 27.55 -14.48
CA GLU A 100 -11.49 26.94 -15.61
C GLU A 100 -11.31 25.46 -15.29
N ASN A 101 -12.08 24.65 -16.03
CA ASN A 101 -12.02 23.21 -16.06
C ASN A 101 -10.56 22.73 -16.17
N ASN A 102 -9.94 22.36 -15.06
CA ASN A 102 -8.65 21.68 -15.02
C ASN A 102 -8.80 20.24 -14.48
N TYR A 103 -9.87 19.55 -14.87
CA TYR A 103 -9.95 18.08 -14.79
C TYR A 103 -9.29 17.40 -16.00
N ALA A 104 -8.73 18.17 -16.93
CA ALA A 104 -8.14 17.68 -18.17
C ALA A 104 -6.62 17.46 -18.07
N LYS A 105 -6.13 16.78 -17.02
CA LYS A 105 -4.84 16.07 -17.09
C LYS A 105 -4.62 15.07 -15.96
N PHE A 106 -5.54 14.13 -15.78
CA PHE A 106 -5.12 12.85 -15.22
C PHE A 106 -4.51 12.03 -16.36
N THR A 107 -3.21 12.23 -16.61
CA THR A 107 -2.44 11.22 -17.34
C THR A 107 -2.12 10.13 -16.33
N PRO A 108 -2.64 8.89 -16.48
CA PRO A 108 -2.07 7.77 -15.75
C PRO A 108 -0.57 7.76 -16.02
N LEU A 109 0.25 7.41 -15.02
CA LEU A 109 1.70 7.28 -15.14
C LEU A 109 2.02 6.09 -16.08
N THR A 110 1.75 6.23 -17.38
CA THR A 110 2.14 5.29 -18.41
C THR A 110 3.48 5.74 -18.97
N ASN A 111 4.52 5.45 -18.19
CA ASN A 111 5.93 5.29 -18.57
C ASN A 111 6.77 5.59 -17.34
N VAL A 112 6.69 4.70 -16.36
CA VAL A 112 7.88 4.39 -15.61
C VAL A 112 8.35 3.08 -16.24
N GLU A 113 9.49 3.10 -16.94
CA GLU A 113 10.31 1.89 -17.01
C GLU A 113 10.60 1.54 -15.55
N GLN A 114 9.68 0.79 -14.93
CA GLN A 114 9.87 0.24 -13.61
C GLN A 114 10.94 -0.82 -13.83
N GLU A 115 12.20 -0.45 -13.61
CA GLU A 115 13.03 -1.34 -12.82
C GLU A 115 12.16 -1.71 -11.62
N ASP A 116 11.73 -2.98 -11.59
CA ASP A 116 10.84 -3.56 -10.59
C ASP A 116 11.58 -3.60 -9.25
N VAL A 117 11.89 -2.41 -8.72
CA VAL A 117 12.20 -2.21 -7.33
C VAL A 117 10.85 -2.17 -6.66
N MET A 118 10.28 -3.37 -6.51
CA MET A 118 9.22 -3.64 -5.57
C MET A 118 9.66 -3.05 -4.24
N GLU A 119 9.21 -1.83 -3.95
CA GLU A 119 9.43 -1.17 -2.67
C GLU A 119 8.55 -1.92 -1.67
N GLN A 120 9.04 -3.09 -1.26
CA GLN A 120 8.35 -3.90 -0.27
C GLN A 120 8.12 -3.00 0.93
N SER A 121 6.85 -2.82 1.31
CA SER A 121 6.48 -2.15 2.54
C SER A 121 7.36 -2.67 3.67
N ASP A 122 7.78 -1.80 4.59
CA ASP A 122 8.61 -2.18 5.74
C ASP A 122 8.04 -3.41 6.46
N THR A 123 6.71 -3.50 6.57
CA THR A 123 5.99 -4.65 7.12
C THR A 123 6.23 -5.96 6.34
N ALA A 124 6.19 -5.90 5.00
CA ALA A 124 6.44 -7.04 4.13
C ALA A 124 7.89 -7.51 4.20
N LYS A 125 8.85 -6.57 4.29
CA LYS A 125 10.28 -6.88 4.50
C LYS A 125 10.49 -7.61 5.83
N ILE A 126 9.86 -7.13 6.91
CA ILE A 126 9.93 -7.74 8.24
C ILE A 126 9.38 -9.17 8.22
N LEU A 127 8.20 -9.37 7.64
CA LEU A 127 7.57 -10.68 7.55
C LEU A 127 8.38 -11.66 6.71
N HIS A 128 8.92 -11.21 5.57
CA HIS A 128 9.77 -12.03 4.71
C HIS A 128 11.05 -12.47 5.44
N LEU A 129 11.73 -11.55 6.14
CA LEU A 129 12.93 -11.89 6.91
C LEU A 129 12.61 -12.83 8.08
N SER A 130 11.50 -12.62 8.78
CA SER A 130 11.07 -13.53 9.85
C SER A 130 10.78 -14.94 9.33
N LYS A 131 10.08 -15.06 8.19
CA LYS A 131 9.83 -16.36 7.53
C LYS A 131 11.11 -17.07 7.09
N ASN A 132 12.14 -16.30 6.72
CA ASN A 132 13.46 -16.84 6.37
C ASN A 132 14.31 -17.24 7.60
N GLY A 133 13.75 -17.17 8.82
CA GLY A 133 14.38 -17.63 10.05
C GLY A 133 15.30 -16.63 10.73
N TYR A 134 15.30 -15.36 10.29
CA TYR A 134 16.06 -14.31 10.95
C TYR A 134 15.47 -13.98 12.33
N THR A 135 16.34 -13.68 13.28
CA THR A 135 15.95 -13.25 14.63
C THR A 135 15.45 -11.80 14.60
N THR A 136 14.61 -11.43 15.58
CA THR A 136 14.09 -10.06 15.71
C THR A 136 15.20 -9.01 15.75
N ASP A 137 16.35 -9.35 16.33
CA ASP A 137 17.50 -8.46 16.49
C ASP A 137 18.25 -8.23 15.17
N GLU A 138 18.33 -9.27 14.33
CA GLU A 138 18.92 -9.19 13.00
C GLU A 138 18.02 -8.39 12.05
N ILE A 139 16.70 -8.57 12.16
CA ILE A 139 15.72 -7.83 11.36
C ILE A 139 15.77 -6.33 11.72
N ALA A 140 15.79 -6.02 13.02
CA ALA A 140 15.91 -4.65 13.52
C ALA A 140 17.16 -3.95 12.99
N ARG A 141 18.32 -4.63 13.03
CA ARG A 141 19.58 -4.10 12.47
C ARG A 141 19.56 -3.92 10.97
N LYS A 142 18.91 -4.84 10.24
CA LYS A 142 18.89 -4.83 8.77
C LYS A 142 17.97 -3.74 8.21
N LEU A 143 16.94 -3.37 8.96
CA LEU A 143 15.93 -2.38 8.55
C LEU A 143 16.05 -1.05 9.30
N ASP A 144 17.07 -0.89 10.15
CA ASP A 144 17.27 0.28 11.01
C ASP A 144 16.02 0.65 11.82
N LYS A 145 15.39 -0.37 12.45
CA LYS A 145 14.19 -0.24 13.28
C LYS A 145 14.46 -0.68 14.71
N GLY A 146 13.60 -0.27 15.64
CA GLY A 146 13.68 -0.73 17.03
C GLY A 146 13.34 -2.22 17.17
N LYS A 147 14.11 -2.97 17.97
CA LYS A 147 13.80 -4.38 18.31
C LYS A 147 12.35 -4.56 18.79
N THR A 148 11.90 -3.65 19.65
CA THR A 148 10.54 -3.64 20.20
C THR A 148 9.48 -3.41 19.11
N GLU A 149 9.77 -2.56 18.12
CA GLU A 149 8.85 -2.28 17.01
C GLU A 149 8.67 -3.51 16.13
N ILE A 150 9.78 -4.19 15.82
CA ILE A 150 9.77 -5.45 15.05
C ILE A 150 8.99 -6.54 15.80
N GLU A 151 9.25 -6.71 17.10
CA GLU A 151 8.57 -7.70 17.95
C GLU A 151 7.07 -7.42 18.07
N LEU A 152 6.69 -6.15 18.24
CA LEU A 152 5.30 -5.75 18.33
C LEU A 152 4.55 -6.02 17.01
N LEU A 153 5.17 -5.69 15.88
CA LEU A 153 4.60 -5.90 14.55
C LEU A 153 4.38 -7.39 14.26
N LEU A 154 5.38 -8.24 14.58
CA LEU A 154 5.27 -9.70 14.43
C LEU A 154 4.15 -10.28 15.31
N LYS A 155 4.02 -9.82 16.57
CA LYS A 155 2.93 -10.25 17.47
C LYS A 155 1.56 -9.81 16.98
N PHE A 156 1.45 -8.62 16.41
CA PHE A 156 0.18 -8.12 15.86
C PHE A 156 -0.28 -8.95 14.67
N GLN A 157 0.65 -9.34 13.79
CA GLN A 157 0.35 -10.22 12.66
C GLN A 157 -0.01 -11.65 13.10
N GLN A 158 0.69 -12.22 14.09
CA GLN A 158 0.35 -13.56 14.61
C GLN A 158 -1.04 -13.65 15.22
N LYS A 159 -1.55 -12.56 15.81
CA LYS A 159 -2.88 -12.53 16.43
C LYS A 159 -4.03 -12.33 15.42
N ASN A 160 -3.71 -11.88 14.21
CA ASN A 160 -4.67 -11.67 13.12
C ASN A 160 -4.79 -12.87 12.16
N GLN A 161 -4.06 -13.96 12.43
CA GLN A 161 -4.25 -15.28 11.81
C GLN A 161 -5.09 -16.16 12.74
#